data_AF-A0A8C4QVU4-F1
#
_entry.id   AF-A0A8C4QVU4-F1
#
_cell.length_a   1.000
_cell.length_b   1.000
_cell.length_c   1.000
_cell.angle_alpha   90.00
_cell.angle_beta   90.00
_cell.angle_gamma   90.00
#
_symmetry.space_group_name_H-M   'P 1'
#
loop_
_entity.id
_entity.type
_entity.pdbx_description
1 polymer ?
#
loop_
_entity_poly.entity_id
_entity_poly.type
_entity_poly.pdbx_seq_one_letter_code
_entity_poly.pdbx_strand_id
1 'polypeptide(L)'
;MSELPSGFYDVNSILHYHHERSDIASTFHCEAVYELPSGTKGAESKRVSPTLHYPPETLELKIESPRGEIKERDTVVLLCYTIANPMPTFTFWTNALSHDGLMKMITSGVRKQSLMIPGIGQEQSGDYKCQAHFGDK
;
A
#
# COMPACT_ATOMS: atom_id res chain seq x y z
N MET A 1 12.72 -27.51 -25.59
CA MET A 1 12.93 -27.15 -27.00
C MET A 1 12.23 -28.19 -27.84
N SER A 2 11.30 -27.79 -28.69
CA SER A 2 10.56 -28.70 -29.57
C SER A 2 10.71 -28.24 -31.02
N GLU A 3 11.01 -29.19 -31.90
CA GLU A 3 11.12 -28.96 -33.34
C GLU A 3 9.73 -28.88 -33.97
N LEU A 4 9.51 -27.84 -34.76
CA LEU A 4 8.31 -27.66 -35.57
C LEU A 4 8.52 -28.25 -36.97
N PRO A 5 7.44 -28.70 -37.66
CA PRO A 5 7.53 -29.36 -38.97
C PRO A 5 8.22 -28.56 -40.09
N SER A 6 8.39 -27.26 -39.88
CA SER A 6 9.00 -26.29 -40.81
C SER A 6 10.49 -26.02 -40.55
N GLY A 7 11.13 -26.74 -39.61
CA GLY A 7 12.54 -26.53 -39.24
C GLY A 7 12.76 -25.37 -38.26
N PHE A 8 11.69 -24.83 -37.68
CA PHE A 8 11.76 -23.87 -36.59
C PHE A 8 11.79 -24.58 -35.23
N TYR A 9 12.36 -23.91 -34.23
CA TYR A 9 12.42 -24.40 -32.86
C TYR A 9 11.56 -23.53 -31.97
N ASP A 10 10.78 -24.16 -31.09
CA ASP A 10 10.11 -23.49 -29.99
C ASP A 10 10.91 -23.73 -28.69
N VAL A 11 11.15 -22.66 -27.95
CA VAL A 11 11.92 -22.65 -26.71
C VAL A 11 11.09 -21.94 -25.65
N ASN A 12 10.86 -22.65 -24.55
CA ASN A 12 10.16 -22.13 -23.39
C ASN A 12 11.13 -22.00 -22.21
N SER A 13 11.06 -20.88 -21.50
CA SER A 13 11.80 -20.62 -20.27
C SER A 13 10.84 -20.09 -19.22
N ILE A 14 10.84 -20.72 -18.04
CA ILE A 14 9.94 -20.36 -16.94
C ILE A 14 10.80 -19.81 -15.80
N LEU A 15 10.50 -18.57 -15.39
CA LEU A 15 11.13 -17.95 -14.23
C LEU A 15 10.31 -18.27 -12.97
N HIS A 16 10.84 -19.14 -12.11
CA HIS A 16 10.34 -19.35 -10.76
C HIS A 16 11.02 -18.36 -9.81
N TYR A 17 10.29 -17.33 -9.39
CA TYR A 17 10.83 -16.25 -8.55
C TYR A 17 10.08 -16.16 -7.23
N HIS A 18 10.83 -16.16 -6.11
CA HIS A 18 10.30 -15.80 -4.81
C HIS A 18 10.52 -14.30 -4.63
N HIS A 19 9.42 -13.55 -4.50
CA HIS A 19 9.48 -12.11 -4.42
C HIS A 19 9.88 -11.63 -3.03
N GLU A 20 10.68 -10.57 -2.98
CA GLU A 20 11.02 -9.87 -1.75
C GLU A 20 10.50 -8.43 -1.79
N ARG A 21 10.46 -7.76 -0.64
CA ARG A 21 9.99 -6.37 -0.58
C ARG A 21 10.82 -5.42 -1.44
N SER A 22 12.11 -5.69 -1.61
CA SER A 22 12.99 -4.94 -2.51
C SER A 22 12.51 -4.94 -3.96
N ASP A 23 11.65 -5.89 -4.34
CA ASP A 23 11.18 -6.05 -5.72
C ASP A 23 9.98 -5.20 -6.10
N ILE A 24 9.50 -4.31 -5.23
CA ILE A 24 8.37 -3.41 -5.52
C ILE A 24 8.61 -2.58 -6.81
N ALA A 25 9.88 -2.28 -7.14
CA ALA A 25 10.28 -1.57 -8.35
C ALA A 25 10.91 -2.48 -9.43
N SER A 26 10.96 -3.79 -9.20
CA SER A 26 11.60 -4.74 -10.12
C SER A 26 10.79 -4.88 -11.41
N THR A 27 11.53 -4.96 -12.53
CA THR A 27 10.95 -5.08 -13.87
C THR A 27 11.58 -6.26 -14.58
N PHE A 28 10.76 -7.17 -15.08
CA PHE A 28 11.16 -8.41 -15.71
C PHE A 28 10.89 -8.35 -17.22
N HIS A 29 11.74 -9.00 -18.00
CA HIS A 29 11.53 -9.22 -19.44
C HIS A 29 12.22 -10.51 -19.85
N CYS A 30 11.80 -11.07 -20.97
CA CYS A 30 12.42 -12.22 -21.60
C CYS A 30 13.22 -11.74 -22.81
N GLU A 31 14.41 -12.31 -23.01
CA GLU A 31 15.23 -12.06 -24.19
C GLU A 31 15.52 -13.39 -24.88
N ALA A 32 15.25 -13.46 -26.18
CA ALA A 32 15.64 -14.58 -27.02
C ALA A 32 16.88 -14.16 -27.82
N VAL A 33 17.99 -14.89 -27.66
CA VAL A 33 19.27 -14.63 -28.33
C VAL A 33 19.66 -15.82 -29.19
N TYR A 34 20.13 -15.57 -30.41
CA TYR A 34 20.58 -16.59 -31.35
C TYR A 34 21.80 -16.13 -32.16
N GLU A 35 22.67 -17.07 -32.49
CA GLU A 35 23.90 -16.82 -33.24
C GLU A 35 23.72 -17.06 -34.74
N LEU A 36 24.21 -16.13 -35.55
CA LEU A 36 24.30 -16.26 -37.01
C LEU A 36 25.77 -16.11 -37.44
N PRO A 37 26.15 -16.60 -38.63
CA PRO A 37 27.48 -16.36 -39.19
C PRO A 37 27.85 -14.87 -39.32
N SER A 38 26.84 -13.99 -39.41
CA SER A 38 26.98 -12.53 -39.48
C SER A 38 26.96 -11.84 -38.11
N GLY A 39 26.90 -12.59 -37.01
CA GLY A 39 26.88 -12.10 -35.64
C GLY A 39 25.66 -12.54 -34.83
N THR A 40 25.63 -12.16 -33.57
CA THR A 40 24.53 -12.46 -32.63
C THR A 40 23.35 -11.52 -32.86
N LYS A 41 22.13 -12.06 -32.84
CA LYS A 41 20.88 -11.29 -32.85
C LYS A 41 20.01 -11.68 -31.66
N GLY A 42 19.12 -10.78 -31.26
CA GLY A 42 18.16 -11.06 -30.21
C GLY A 42 16.86 -10.28 -30.37
N ALA A 43 15.87 -10.66 -29.56
CA ALA A 43 14.59 -9.98 -29.44
C ALA A 43 14.15 -9.97 -27.97
N GLU A 44 13.71 -8.80 -27.50
CA GLU A 44 13.19 -8.62 -26.14
C GLU A 44 11.66 -8.66 -26.11
N SER A 45 11.09 -9.22 -25.05
CA SER A 45 9.67 -9.11 -24.73
C SER A 45 9.34 -7.73 -24.19
N LYS A 46 8.03 -7.44 -24.08
CA LYS A 46 7.57 -6.34 -23.23
C LYS A 46 8.01 -6.56 -21.79
N ARG A 47 8.34 -5.47 -21.12
CA ARG A 47 8.66 -5.43 -19.69
C ARG A 47 7.39 -5.60 -18.87
N VAL A 48 7.47 -6.36 -17.78
CA VAL A 48 6.39 -6.60 -16.83
C VAL A 48 6.86 -6.28 -15.41
N SER A 49 6.00 -5.64 -14.62
CA SER A 49 6.26 -5.32 -13.22
C SER A 49 5.23 -6.04 -12.36
N PRO A 50 5.61 -7.02 -11.52
CA PRO A 50 4.67 -7.71 -10.67
C PRO A 50 4.13 -6.78 -9.58
N THR A 51 2.83 -6.84 -9.33
CA THR A 51 2.22 -6.15 -8.18
C THR A 51 2.45 -6.97 -6.93
N LEU A 52 3.29 -6.48 -6.02
CA LEU A 52 3.56 -7.13 -4.76
C LEU A 52 2.49 -6.78 -3.71
N HIS A 53 1.80 -7.77 -3.15
CA HIS A 53 0.90 -7.58 -2.02
C HIS A 53 1.59 -7.91 -0.70
N TYR A 54 1.44 -7.03 0.29
CA TYR A 54 2.06 -7.16 1.61
C TYR A 54 1.20 -6.50 2.69
N PRO A 55 1.16 -7.07 3.91
CA PRO A 55 0.37 -6.54 5.02
C PRO A 55 0.94 -5.20 5.55
N PRO A 56 0.14 -4.46 6.35
CA PRO A 56 0.60 -3.27 7.05
C PRO A 56 1.82 -3.56 7.95
N GLU A 57 2.95 -2.92 7.66
CA GLU A 57 4.15 -3.06 8.50
C GLU A 57 4.19 -2.04 9.64
N THR A 58 3.69 -0.83 9.38
CA THR A 58 3.69 0.29 10.31
C THR A 58 2.28 0.81 10.46
N LEU A 59 1.88 1.18 11.68
CA LEU A 59 0.61 1.84 11.93
C LEU A 59 0.85 3.03 12.85
N GLU A 60 0.74 4.23 12.29
CA GLU A 60 1.05 5.47 13.01
C GLU A 60 -0.09 6.46 12.87
N LEU A 61 -0.61 6.95 13.99
CA LEU A 61 -1.58 8.04 13.99
C LEU A 61 -0.83 9.38 14.11
N LYS A 62 -1.03 10.28 13.15
CA LYS A 62 -0.36 11.58 13.08
C LYS A 62 -1.38 12.71 12.96
N ILE A 63 -1.02 13.89 13.48
CA ILE A 63 -1.74 15.13 13.17
C ILE A 63 -1.22 15.63 11.81
N GLU A 64 -2.07 15.60 10.80
CA GLU A 64 -1.77 16.13 9.46
C GLU A 64 -1.99 17.64 9.40
N SER A 65 -3.01 18.13 10.11
CA SER A 65 -3.35 19.55 10.22
C SER A 65 -4.07 19.84 11.54
N PRO A 66 -3.90 21.02 12.15
CA PRO A 66 -2.91 22.05 11.81
C PRO A 66 -1.48 21.60 12.15
N ARG A 67 -0.48 22.25 11.55
CA ARG A 67 0.93 22.03 11.92
C ARG A 67 1.26 22.88 13.14
N GLY A 68 1.66 22.25 14.24
CA GLY A 68 2.02 22.94 15.48
C GLY A 68 0.94 22.78 16.56
N GLU A 69 0.74 23.83 17.36
CA GLU A 69 -0.25 23.81 18.44
C GLU A 69 -1.68 23.82 17.89
N ILE A 70 -2.53 22.99 18.49
CA ILE A 70 -3.96 22.93 18.20
C ILE A 70 -4.67 23.91 19.13
N LYS A 71 -5.50 24.79 18.55
CA LYS A 71 -6.31 25.75 19.29
C LYS A 71 -7.79 25.42 19.16
N GLU A 72 -8.58 25.90 20.11
CA GLU A 72 -10.02 25.75 20.01
C GLU A 72 -10.55 26.33 18.70
N ARG A 73 -11.58 25.68 18.14
CA ARG A 73 -12.21 25.98 16.85
C ARG A 73 -11.36 25.65 15.63
N ASP A 74 -10.14 25.14 15.80
CA ASP A 74 -9.36 24.62 14.68
C ASP A 74 -10.03 23.40 14.05
N THR A 75 -9.74 23.18 12.77
CA THR A 75 -10.07 21.91 12.12
C THR A 75 -8.85 21.00 12.20
N VAL A 76 -8.97 19.93 12.98
CA VAL A 76 -7.91 18.92 13.12
C VAL A 76 -8.14 17.81 12.11
N VAL A 77 -7.08 17.41 11.43
CA VAL A 77 -7.06 16.25 10.54
C VAL A 77 -6.05 15.26 11.09
N LEU A 78 -6.53 14.10 11.53
CA LEU A 78 -5.69 12.98 11.93
C LEU A 78 -5.51 12.03 10.75
N LEU A 79 -4.29 11.61 10.50
CA LEU A 79 -3.91 10.67 9.45
C LEU A 79 -3.40 9.37 10.09
N CYS A 80 -4.04 8.26 9.76
CA CYS A 80 -3.55 6.93 10.09
C CYS A 80 -2.63 6.45 8.96
N TYR A 81 -1.33 6.62 9.15
CA TYR A 81 -0.30 6.29 8.19
C TYR A 81 0.09 4.81 8.28
N THR A 82 0.14 4.14 7.13
CA THR A 82 0.65 2.78 7.00
C THR A 82 1.35 2.55 5.67
N ILE A 83 2.27 1.59 5.65
CA ILE A 83 2.90 1.07 4.45
C ILE A 83 2.31 -0.32 4.20
N ALA A 84 1.41 -0.42 3.22
CA ALA A 84 0.69 -1.65 2.87
C ALA A 84 0.31 -1.66 1.39
N ASN A 85 0.15 -2.85 0.80
CA ASN A 85 -0.45 -3.01 -0.53
C ASN A 85 -1.27 -4.32 -0.59
N PRO A 86 -2.58 -4.29 -0.91
CA PRO A 86 -3.41 -3.10 -1.11
C PRO A 86 -3.59 -2.29 0.19
N MET A 87 -4.02 -1.04 0.05
CA MET A 87 -4.30 -0.20 1.21
C MET A 87 -5.45 -0.79 2.05
N PRO A 88 -5.26 -0.95 3.38
CA PRO A 88 -6.30 -1.46 4.27
C PRO A 88 -7.42 -0.44 4.48
N THR A 89 -8.51 -0.90 5.09
CA THR A 89 -9.54 0.00 5.64
C THR A 89 -9.18 0.39 7.07
N PHE A 90 -9.73 1.49 7.56
CA PHE A 90 -9.38 2.03 8.86
C PHE A 90 -10.61 2.31 9.72
N THR A 91 -10.48 2.05 11.01
CA THR A 91 -11.43 2.47 12.04
C THR A 91 -10.72 3.37 13.04
N PHE A 92 -11.40 4.45 13.42
CA PHE A 92 -10.90 5.40 14.41
C PHE A 92 -11.68 5.25 15.72
N TRP A 93 -10.98 5.46 16.82
CA TRP A 93 -11.49 5.34 18.17
C TRP A 93 -11.04 6.53 19.01
N THR A 94 -11.87 6.98 19.95
CA THR A 94 -11.49 8.00 20.95
C THR A 94 -12.17 7.76 22.29
N ASN A 95 -11.52 8.18 23.37
CA ASN A 95 -12.13 8.26 24.70
C ASN A 95 -12.59 9.69 25.05
N ALA A 96 -12.32 10.70 24.21
CA ALA A 96 -12.63 12.11 24.50
C ALA A 96 -14.13 12.34 24.78
N LEU A 97 -14.99 11.61 24.07
CA LEU A 97 -16.46 11.69 24.20
C LEU A 97 -17.02 10.69 25.21
N SER A 98 -16.19 10.08 26.06
CA SER A 98 -16.61 9.06 27.01
C SER A 98 -16.44 9.46 28.46
N HIS A 99 -17.55 9.50 29.20
CA HIS A 99 -17.55 9.76 30.64
C HIS A 99 -16.91 8.65 31.47
N ASP A 100 -16.87 7.42 30.95
CA ASP A 100 -16.27 6.23 31.59
C ASP A 100 -14.83 5.96 31.11
N GLY A 101 -14.28 6.82 30.23
CA GLY A 101 -12.95 6.66 29.64
C GLY A 101 -12.83 5.52 28.61
N LEU A 102 -13.92 4.85 28.24
CA LEU A 102 -13.91 3.79 27.23
C LEU A 102 -13.72 4.35 25.82
N MET A 103 -12.97 3.60 25.01
CA MET A 103 -12.79 3.93 23.60
C MET A 103 -14.08 3.69 22.83
N LYS A 104 -14.57 4.74 22.16
CA LYS A 104 -15.74 4.69 21.29
C LYS A 104 -15.33 4.85 19.83
N MET A 105 -15.99 4.08 18.97
CA MET A 105 -15.76 4.13 17.53
C MET A 105 -16.26 5.46 16.96
N ILE A 106 -15.46 6.06 16.08
CA ILE A 106 -15.79 7.30 15.39
C ILE A 106 -16.20 6.95 13.96
N THR A 107 -17.40 7.38 13.57
CA THR A 107 -17.94 7.20 12.21
C THR A 107 -18.02 8.51 11.45
N SER A 108 -18.29 9.62 12.15
CA SER A 108 -18.36 10.96 11.56
C SER A 108 -16.96 11.48 11.21
N GLY A 109 -16.82 12.14 10.05
CA GLY A 109 -15.56 12.76 9.64
C GLY A 109 -14.48 11.80 9.15
N VAL A 110 -14.70 10.48 9.19
CA VAL A 110 -13.75 9.48 8.67
C VAL A 110 -13.79 9.46 7.14
N ARG A 111 -12.63 9.59 6.51
CA ARG A 111 -12.43 9.53 5.05
C ARG A 111 -11.17 8.73 4.74
N LYS A 112 -11.34 7.51 4.23
CA LYS A 112 -10.23 6.57 3.95
C LYS A 112 -9.33 6.39 5.18
N GLN A 113 -8.10 6.89 5.13
CA GLN A 113 -7.10 6.82 6.19
C GLN A 113 -7.07 8.07 7.09
N SER A 114 -8.04 8.99 6.96
CA SER A 114 -8.07 10.25 7.69
C SER A 114 -9.34 10.42 8.52
N LEU A 115 -9.23 11.17 9.61
CA LEU A 115 -10.34 11.61 10.45
C LEU A 115 -10.30 13.14 10.56
N MET A 116 -11.37 13.79 10.12
CA MET A 116 -11.52 15.25 10.21
C MET A 116 -12.42 15.62 11.39
N ILE A 117 -11.92 16.49 12.26
CA ILE A 117 -12.58 16.99 13.46
C ILE A 117 -12.72 18.52 13.31
N PRO A 118 -13.85 19.02 12.81
CA PRO A 118 -14.05 20.44 12.62
C PRO A 118 -14.37 21.13 13.95
N GLY A 119 -13.78 22.30 14.17
CA GLY A 119 -14.13 23.15 15.31
C GLY A 119 -13.78 22.52 16.66
N ILE A 120 -12.55 22.02 16.81
CA ILE A 120 -12.17 21.23 17.98
C ILE A 120 -12.37 22.00 19.29
N GLY A 121 -13.00 21.37 20.27
CA GLY A 121 -13.24 21.93 21.61
C GLY A 121 -12.53 21.16 22.72
N GLN A 122 -12.52 21.73 23.93
CA GLN A 122 -11.92 21.10 25.10
C GLN A 122 -12.52 19.73 25.43
N GLU A 123 -13.82 19.54 25.16
CA GLU A 123 -14.56 18.29 25.34
C GLU A 123 -14.11 17.16 24.39
N GLN A 124 -13.36 17.51 23.34
CA GLN A 124 -12.77 16.57 22.40
C GLN A 124 -11.30 16.27 22.73
N SER A 125 -10.80 16.78 23.87
CA SER A 125 -9.49 16.42 24.38
C SER A 125 -9.48 14.97 24.89
N GLY A 126 -8.56 14.16 24.37
CA GLY A 126 -8.40 12.78 24.78
C GLY A 126 -7.47 12.01 23.85
N ASP A 127 -7.44 10.70 24.06
CA ASP A 127 -6.67 9.79 23.23
C ASP A 127 -7.45 9.42 21.97
N TYR A 128 -6.72 9.33 20.86
CA TYR A 128 -7.22 8.82 19.60
C TYR A 128 -6.40 7.60 19.20
N LYS A 129 -7.06 6.59 18.67
CA LYS A 129 -6.43 5.39 18.11
C LYS A 129 -6.99 5.12 16.73
N CYS A 130 -6.15 4.60 15.85
CA CYS A 130 -6.60 4.01 14.59
C CYS A 130 -6.26 2.52 14.55
N GLN A 131 -7.11 1.77 13.87
CA GLN A 131 -6.96 0.34 13.62
C GLN A 131 -7.05 0.12 12.10
N ALA A 132 -6.10 -0.62 11.56
CA ALA A 132 -6.12 -1.04 10.17
C ALA A 132 -6.69 -2.46 10.06
N HIS A 133 -7.54 -2.68 9.04
CA HIS A 133 -8.11 -3.98 8.73
C HIS A 133 -7.60 -4.43 7.36
N PHE A 134 -6.83 -5.51 7.35
CA PHE A 134 -6.17 -6.05 6.16
C PHE A 134 -6.74 -7.42 5.82
N GLY A 135 -7.23 -7.59 4.59
CA GLY A 135 -7.70 -8.89 4.11
C GLY A 135 -9.18 -9.21 4.40
N ASP A 136 -9.98 -8.25 4.87
CA ASP A 136 -11.42 -8.46 5.07
C ASP A 136 -12.15 -8.48 3.70
N LYS A 137 -12.25 -9.69 3.14
CA LYS A 137 -13.32 -10.11 2.23
C LYS A 137 -13.91 -11.43 2.71
#